data_AF-W1YEM2-F1
#
_entry.id   AF-W1YEM2-F1
#
_cell.length_a   1.000
_cell.length_b   1.000
_cell.length_c   1.000
_cell.angle_alpha   90.00
_cell.angle_beta   90.00
_cell.angle_gamma   90.00
#
_symmetry.space_group_name_H-M   'P 1'
#
loop_
_entity.id
_entity.type
_entity.pdbx_description
1 polymer ?
#
loop_
_entity_poly.entity_id
_entity_poly.type
_entity_poly.pdbx_seq_one_letter_code
_entity_poly.pdbx_strand_id
1 'polypeptide(L)' 'SQNHGYAVDDTSLPDFVEITHRSVNDGTVEGMRHKELPIFSVQYRPEASPGPTDNLYLFDEFEDLMRKGK' A
#
# COMPACT_ATOMS: atom_id res chain seq x y z
N SER A 1 -1.61 -11.02 2.74
CA SER A 1 -2.67 -11.49 3.66
C SER A 1 -3.23 -10.31 4.45
N GLN A 2 -4.39 -10.41 5.09
CA GLN A 2 -5.00 -9.28 5.83
C GLN A 2 -5.29 -9.65 7.28
N ASN A 3 -5.17 -8.66 8.18
CA ASN A 3 -5.61 -8.75 9.57
C ASN A 3 -5.70 -7.33 10.18
N HIS A 4 -6.71 -6.57 9.77
CA HIS A 4 -7.01 -5.23 10.30
C HIS A 4 -8.52 -5.07 10.50
N GLY A 5 -8.92 -4.23 11.47
CA GLY A 5 -10.34 -3.94 11.78
C GLY A 5 -10.75 -2.49 11.51
N TYR A 6 -9.83 -1.66 11.04
CA TYR A 6 -10.04 -0.29 10.60
C TYR A 6 -9.56 -0.16 9.15
N ALA A 7 -10.15 0.76 8.40
CA ALA A 7 -9.77 1.06 7.03
C ALA A 7 -9.66 2.59 6.85
N VAL A 8 -8.88 3.01 5.86
CA VAL A 8 -8.79 4.41 5.44
C VAL A 8 -10.05 4.80 4.68
N ASP A 9 -10.65 5.94 5.06
CA ASP A 9 -11.79 6.53 4.36
C ASP A 9 -11.29 7.29 3.11
N ASP A 10 -11.72 6.86 1.92
CA ASP A 10 -11.26 7.44 0.66
C ASP A 10 -11.75 8.88 0.46
N THR A 11 -12.85 9.28 1.09
CA THR A 11 -13.38 10.64 1.03
C THR A 11 -12.57 11.63 1.89
N SER A 12 -11.73 11.11 2.78
CA SER A 12 -10.88 11.91 3.68
C SER A 12 -9.47 12.14 3.13
N LEU A 13 -9.12 11.55 1.99
CA LEU A 13 -7.78 11.61 1.45
C LEU A 13 -7.45 13.01 0.90
N PRO A 14 -6.26 13.56 1.22
CA PRO A 14 -5.83 14.83 0.67
C PRO A 14 -5.45 14.69 -0.81
N ASP A 15 -5.52 15.79 -1.56
CA ASP A 15 -5.26 15.81 -3.01
C ASP A 15 -3.86 15.35 -3.42
N PHE A 16 -2.89 15.33 -2.51
CA PHE A 16 -1.53 14.84 -2.79
C PHE A 16 -1.39 13.32 -2.67
N VAL A 17 -2.46 12.59 -2.34
CA VAL A 17 -2.47 11.12 -2.25
C VAL A 17 -3.28 10.53 -3.40
N GLU A 18 -2.81 9.41 -3.94
CA GLU A 18 -3.57 8.55 -4.84
C GLU A 18 -3.76 7.15 -4.23
N ILE A 19 -4.90 6.53 -4.53
CA ILE A 19 -5.21 5.15 -4.12
C ILE A 19 -4.60 4.21 -5.15
N THR A 20 -3.76 3.29 -4.70
CA THR A 20 -3.07 2.33 -5.59
C THR A 20 -3.74 0.96 -5.60
N HIS A 21 -4.38 0.57 -4.49
CA HIS A 21 -5.04 -0.73 -4.37
C HIS A 21 -6.40 -0.58 -3.69
N ARG A 22 -7.36 -1.38 -4.15
CA ARG A 22 -8.67 -1.53 -3.51
C ARG A 22 -8.96 -3.00 -3.29
N SER A 23 -9.65 -3.31 -2.21
CA SER A 23 -10.21 -4.63 -1.96
C SER A 23 -11.25 -4.94 -3.04
N VAL A 24 -11.12 -6.09 -3.70
CA VAL A 24 -12.08 -6.54 -4.72
C VAL A 24 -13.43 -6.93 -4.11
N ASN A 25 -13.45 -7.28 -2.82
CA ASN A 25 -14.67 -7.74 -2.15
C ASN A 25 -15.59 -6.59 -1.74
N ASP A 26 -15.03 -5.47 -1.26
CA ASP A 26 -15.80 -4.38 -0.65
C ASP A 26 -15.34 -2.97 -1.05
N GLY A 27 -14.31 -2.84 -1.89
CA GLY A 27 -13.84 -1.56 -2.41
C GLY A 27 -13.04 -0.70 -1.42
N THR A 28 -12.79 -1.19 -0.20
CA THR A 28 -11.99 -0.48 0.81
C THR A 28 -10.56 -0.20 0.32
N VAL A 29 -9.95 0.86 0.86
CA VAL A 29 -8.59 1.28 0.48
C VAL A 29 -7.57 0.27 1.00
N GLU A 30 -6.78 -0.29 0.08
CA GLU A 30 -5.77 -1.31 0.38
C GLU A 30 -4.33 -0.83 0.12
N GLY A 31 -4.17 0.33 -0.48
CA GLY A 31 -2.87 0.93 -0.75
C GLY A 31 -2.98 2.36 -1.22
N MET A 32 -1.96 3.14 -0.88
CA MET A 32 -1.89 4.56 -1.20
C MET A 32 -0.46 4.99 -1.52
N ARG A 33 -0.34 6.07 -2.30
CA ARG A 33 0.93 6.66 -2.71
C ARG A 33 0.84 8.18 -2.71
N HIS A 34 1.92 8.84 -2.31
CA HIS A 34 2.05 10.28 -2.48
C HIS A 34 2.35 10.58 -3.96
N LYS A 35 1.65 11.54 -4.56
CA LYS A 35 1.75 11.83 -6.01
C LYS A 35 3.14 12.31 -6.44
N GLU A 36 3.85 13.03 -5.57
CA GLU A 36 5.17 13.59 -5.86
C GLU A 36 6.33 12.93 -5.09
N LEU A 37 6.18 12.73 -3.78
CA LEU A 37 7.21 12.16 -2.91
C LEU A 37 7.29 10.62 -3.04
N PRO A 38 8.46 10.00 -2.82
CA PRO A 38 8.65 8.55 -2.86
C PRO A 38 8.08 7.88 -1.59
N ILE A 39 6.78 8.06 -1.35
CA ILE A 39 6.07 7.57 -0.17
C ILE A 39 4.90 6.70 -0.64
N PHE A 40 4.85 5.47 -0.16
CA PHE A 40 3.71 4.58 -0.38
C PHE A 40 3.43 3.74 0.86
N SER A 41 2.23 3.18 0.93
CA SER A 41 1.86 2.18 1.94
C SER A 41 0.82 1.21 1.39
N VAL A 42 0.72 0.06 2.04
CA VAL A 42 -0.32 -0.96 1.81
C VAL A 42 -1.00 -1.32 3.14
N GLN A 43 -2.28 -1.67 3.07
CA GLN A 43 -3.10 -2.02 4.24
C GLN A 43 -2.96 -3.51 4.61
N TYR A 44 -2.71 -4.35 3.61
CA TYR A 44 -2.41 -5.77 3.79
C TYR A 44 -0.96 -6.00 4.24
N ARG A 45 -0.67 -7.23 4.65
CA ARG A 45 0.66 -7.73 5.03
C ARG A 45 1.39 -8.30 3.80
N PRO A 46 2.33 -7.56 3.19
CA PRO A 46 3.06 -8.02 2.00
C PRO A 46 4.07 -9.13 2.32
N GLU A 47 4.57 -9.19 3.55
CA GLU A 47 5.47 -10.24 4.07
C GLU A 47 4.79 -11.60 4.22
N ALA A 48 3.45 -11.60 4.24
CA ALA A 48 2.62 -12.76 4.50
C ALA A 48 2.94 -13.43 5.86
N SER A 49 3.10 -14.75 5.88
CA SER A 49 3.38 -15.57 7.08
C SER A 49 2.29 -15.54 8.18
N PRO A 50 1.16 -16.26 8.00
CA PRO A 50 0.80 -17.08 6.83
C PRO A 50 0.19 -16.26 5.69
N GLY A 51 0.17 -16.86 4.49
CA GLY A 51 -0.47 -16.30 3.30
C GLY A 51 0.36 -16.43 2.03
N PRO A 52 -0.17 -15.97 0.88
CA PRO A 52 0.54 -15.99 -0.39
C PRO A 52 1.64 -14.92 -0.43
N THR A 53 2.68 -15.18 -1.22
CA THR A 53 3.86 -14.32 -1.39
C THR A 53 3.77 -13.37 -2.59
N ASP A 54 2.57 -13.20 -3.15
CA ASP A 54 2.33 -12.48 -4.41
C ASP A 54 2.76 -10.99 -4.34
N ASN A 55 2.86 -10.43 -3.13
CA ASN A 55 3.13 -9.01 -2.90
C ASN A 55 4.56 -8.72 -2.41
N LEU A 56 5.49 -9.68 -2.47
CA LEU A 56 6.86 -9.45 -2.00
C LEU A 56 7.62 -8.39 -2.81
N TYR A 57 7.20 -8.11 -4.05
CA TYR A 57 7.78 -7.06 -4.91
C TYR A 57 7.76 -5.66 -4.28
N LEU A 58 6.87 -5.41 -3.31
CA LEU A 58 6.81 -4.13 -2.60
C LEU A 58 8.07 -3.87 -1.76
N PHE A 59 8.76 -4.93 -1.33
CA PHE A 59 10.05 -4.80 -0.65
C PHE A 59 11.15 -4.39 -1.63
N ASP A 60 11.14 -4.94 -2.85
CA ASP A 60 12.05 -4.54 -3.92
C ASP A 60 11.82 -3.06 -4.30
N GLU A 61 10.55 -2.64 -4.41
CA GLU A 61 10.20 -1.24 -4.67
C GLU A 61 10.71 -0.32 -3.55
N PHE A 62 10.54 -0.70 -2.29
CA PHE A 62 11.06 0.05 -1.16
C PHE A 62 12.60 0.14 -1.19
N GLU A 63 13.30 -0.95 -1.48
CA GLU A 63 14.76 -0.98 -1.61
C GLU A 63 15.23 -0.04 -2.74
N ASP A 64 14.55 -0.06 -3.88
CA ASP A 64 14.84 0.81 -5.02
C ASP A 64 14.71 2.29 -4.66
N LEU A 65 13.71 2.67 -3.85
CA LEU A 65 13.56 4.05 -3.36
C LEU A 65 14.75 4.44 -2.48
N MET A 66 15.17 3.57 -1.56
CA MET A 66 16.33 3.81 -0.70
C MET A 66 17.62 3.96 -1.50
N ARG A 67 17.81 3.16 -2.55
CA ARG A 67 18.99 3.22 -3.43
C ARG A 67 19.02 4.49 -4.29
N LYS A 68 17.87 4.98 -4.73
CA LYS A 68 17.76 6.19 -5.57
C LYS A 68 18.11 7.48 -4.81
N GLY A 69 18.10 7.46 -3.48
CA GLY A 69 18.65 8.54 -2.64
C GLY A 69 18.07 9.92 -2.92
N LYS A 70 16.77 9.99 -3.21
CA LYS A 70 16.01 11.24 -3.31
C LYS A 70 15.01 11.34 -2.17
#